data_AF-A0A923AH58-F1
#
_entry.id   AF-A0A923AH58-F1
#
_cell.length_a   1.000
_cell.length_b   1.000
_cell.length_c   1.000
_cell.angle_alpha   90.00
_cell.angle_beta   90.00
_cell.angle_gamma   90.00
#
_symmetry.space_group_name_H-M   'P 1'
#
loop_
_entity.id
_entity.type
_entity.pdbx_description
1 polymer ?
#
loop_
_entity_poly.entity_id
_entity_poly.type
_entity_poly.pdbx_seq_one_letter_code
_entity_poly.pdbx_strand_id
1 'polypeptide(L)'
;AEVTREQLYLQLHAELPYDSAVETEQYKERDDGSVEIHQQILVARTSQRAIVLGKGGARIKEIGARARTELSTLMERKVHLYLHVKVKENWDEDRGVYRDMGLDWVE
;
A
#
# COMPACT_ATOMS: atom_id res chain seq x y z
N ALA A 1 4.35 5.22 1.58
CA ALA A 1 3.63 4.04 2.10
C ALA A 1 2.49 4.44 3.05
N GLU A 2 2.74 5.33 4.02
CA GLU A 2 1.80 5.61 5.11
C GLU A 2 0.42 6.11 4.70
N VAL A 3 0.35 7.08 3.78
CA VAL A 3 -0.92 7.60 3.26
C VAL A 3 -1.83 6.48 2.74
N THR A 4 -1.28 5.52 1.99
CA THR A 4 -2.04 4.38 1.49
C THR A 4 -2.46 3.43 2.60
N ARG A 5 -1.59 3.24 3.61
CA ARG A 5 -1.91 2.44 4.80
C ARG A 5 -3.08 3.05 5.57
N GLU A 6 -3.06 4.36 5.82
CA GLU A 6 -4.17 5.07 6.45
C GLU A 6 -5.48 4.90 5.67
N GLN A 7 -5.45 4.99 4.34
CA GLN A 7 -6.64 4.75 3.52
C GLN A 7 -7.16 3.31 3.61
N LEU A 8 -6.28 2.31 3.80
CA LEU A 8 -6.69 0.94 4.12
C LEU A 8 -7.42 0.89 5.47
N TYR A 9 -6.86 1.50 6.52
CA TYR A 9 -7.50 1.57 7.84
C TYR A 9 -8.88 2.23 7.78
N LEU A 10 -8.98 3.38 7.11
CA LEU A 10 -10.22 4.15 7.03
C LEU A 10 -11.34 3.43 6.25
N GLN A 11 -11.00 2.58 5.28
CA GLN A 11 -11.99 1.96 4.39
C GLN A 11 -12.26 0.48 4.70
N LEU A 12 -11.35 -0.18 5.43
CA LEU A 12 -11.44 -1.59 5.80
C LEU A 12 -11.78 -1.69 7.28
N HIS A 13 -13.08 -1.72 7.58
CA HIS A 13 -13.56 -1.91 8.94
C HIS A 13 -13.52 -3.41 9.27
N ALA A 14 -12.45 -3.90 9.93
CA ALA A 14 -12.30 -5.24 10.52
C ALA A 14 -10.85 -5.40 11.07
N GLU A 15 -10.44 -6.63 11.38
CA GLU A 15 -9.05 -7.02 11.68
C GLU A 15 -8.10 -6.89 10.48
N LEU A 16 -8.63 -6.67 9.26
CA LEU A 16 -7.86 -6.62 8.02
C LEU A 16 -6.67 -5.64 8.00
N PRO A 17 -6.81 -4.39 8.51
CA PRO A 17 -5.74 -3.41 8.44
C PRO A 17 -4.50 -3.83 9.22
N TYR A 18 -4.68 -4.56 10.32
CA TYR A 18 -3.60 -5.03 11.18
C TYR A 18 -2.83 -6.21 10.56
N ASP A 19 -3.50 -7.02 9.75
CA ASP A 19 -2.90 -8.13 8.99
C ASP A 19 -2.41 -7.71 7.60
N SER A 20 -2.16 -6.41 7.39
CA SER A 20 -1.71 -5.86 6.10
C SER A 20 -0.52 -4.92 6.22
N ALA A 21 0.37 -4.98 5.22
CA ALA A 21 1.48 -4.05 5.07
C ALA A 21 1.43 -3.36 3.70
N VAL A 22 2.02 -2.17 3.63
CA VAL A 22 2.20 -1.43 2.38
C VAL A 22 3.68 -1.15 2.18
N GLU A 23 4.24 -1.74 1.12
CA GLU A 23 5.62 -1.54 0.72
C GLU A 23 5.67 -0.66 -0.53
N THR A 24 6.67 0.21 -0.63
CA THR A 24 6.90 1.00 -1.87
C THR A 24 7.99 0.31 -2.67
N GLU A 25 7.62 -0.29 -3.80
CA GLU A 25 8.54 -1.04 -4.66
C GLU A 25 9.30 -0.12 -5.61
N GLN A 26 8.68 0.97 -6.03
CA GLN A 26 9.28 1.92 -6.95
C GLN A 26 8.86 3.35 -6.63
N TYR A 27 9.84 4.24 -6.70
CA TYR A 27 9.64 5.67 -6.73
C TYR A 27 10.47 6.23 -7.88
N LYS A 28 9.82 6.85 -8.85
CA LYS A 28 10.48 7.39 -10.04
C LYS A 28 9.97 8.79 -10.34
N GLU A 29 10.89 9.74 -10.43
CA GLU A 29 10.58 11.06 -10.98
C GLU A 29 10.51 10.97 -12.50
N ARG A 30 9.52 11.65 -13.09
CA ARG A 30 9.33 11.73 -14.54
C ARG A 30 9.84 13.07 -15.05
N ASP A 31 10.14 13.11 -16.35
CA ASP A 31 10.65 14.32 -17.03
C ASP A 31 9.67 15.51 -16.98
N ASP A 32 8.37 15.24 -16.82
CA ASP A 32 7.31 16.26 -16.68
C ASP A 32 7.17 16.80 -15.24
N GLY A 33 8.06 16.39 -14.33
CA GLY A 33 8.04 16.78 -12.92
C GLY A 33 7.05 15.99 -12.06
N SER A 34 6.27 15.07 -12.65
CA SER A 34 5.39 14.17 -11.89
C SER A 34 6.17 13.00 -11.27
N VAL A 35 5.54 12.30 -10.33
CA VAL A 35 6.12 11.09 -9.72
C VAL A 35 5.30 9.87 -10.02
N GLU A 36 5.98 8.77 -10.29
CA GLU A 36 5.42 7.44 -10.39
C GLU A 36 5.79 6.63 -9.15
N ILE A 37 4.77 6.10 -8.48
CA ILE A 37 4.90 5.37 -7.23
C ILE A 37 4.21 4.01 -7.39
N HIS A 38 4.95 2.92 -7.21
CA HIS A 38 4.40 1.58 -7.16
C HIS A 38 4.42 1.08 -5.73
N GLN A 39 3.27 0.63 -5.25
CA GLN A 39 3.10 0.09 -3.91
C GLN A 39 2.45 -1.28 -3.93
N GLN A 40 2.96 -2.15 -3.07
CA GLN A 40 2.42 -3.48 -2.84
C GLN A 40 1.67 -3.49 -1.50
N ILE A 41 0.41 -3.91 -1.55
CA ILE A 41 -0.40 -4.19 -0.36
C ILE A 41 -0.28 -5.68 -0.10
N LEU A 42 0.44 -6.04 0.96
CA LEU A 42 0.61 -7.40 1.43
C LEU A 42 -0.53 -7.75 2.38
N VAL A 43 -1.09 -8.95 2.20
CA VAL A 43 -2.10 -9.51 3.10
C VAL A 43 -1.79 -10.98 3.39
N ALA A 44 -2.13 -11.43 4.59
CA ALA A 44 -1.84 -12.81 5.01
C ALA A 44 -2.72 -13.85 4.28
N ARG A 45 -3.98 -13.52 3.93
CA ARG A 45 -4.95 -14.50 3.43
C ARG A 45 -5.64 -14.06 2.13
N THR A 46 -6.03 -15.03 1.31
CA THR A 46 -6.78 -14.79 0.05
C THR A 46 -8.14 -14.12 0.27
N SER A 47 -8.82 -14.43 1.39
CA SER A 47 -10.05 -13.75 1.79
C SER A 47 -9.84 -12.24 1.99
N GLN A 48 -8.72 -11.86 2.61
CA GLN A 48 -8.35 -10.47 2.81
C GLN A 48 -8.06 -9.77 1.48
N ARG A 49 -7.33 -10.43 0.57
CA ARG A 49 -7.13 -9.91 -0.79
C ARG A 49 -8.46 -9.62 -1.49
N ALA A 50 -9.44 -10.50 -1.39
CA ALA A 50 -10.76 -10.28 -1.98
C ALA A 50 -11.47 -9.05 -1.36
N ILE A 51 -11.32 -8.84 -0.04
CA ILE A 51 -11.87 -7.68 0.67
C ILE A 51 -11.20 -6.38 0.22
N VAL A 52 -9.87 -6.35 0.09
CA VAL A 52 -9.11 -5.16 -0.37
C VAL A 52 -9.48 -4.80 -1.81
N LEU A 53 -9.59 -5.80 -2.69
CA LEU A 53 -10.00 -5.57 -4.07
C LEU A 53 -11.45 -5.07 -4.14
N GLY A 54 -12.35 -5.67 -3.38
CA GLY A 54 -13.79 -5.43 -3.47
C GLY A 54 -14.39 -5.92 -4.79
N LYS A 55 -15.71 -5.78 -4.95
CA LYS A 55 -16.44 -6.22 -6.15
C LYS A 55 -15.89 -5.52 -7.39
N GLY A 56 -15.33 -6.29 -8.34
CA GLY A 56 -14.76 -5.74 -9.58
C GLY A 56 -13.58 -4.77 -9.39
N GLY A 57 -12.88 -4.84 -8.26
CA GLY A 57 -11.79 -3.91 -7.95
C GLY A 57 -12.27 -2.53 -7.48
N ALA A 58 -13.55 -2.36 -7.15
CA ALA A 58 -14.10 -1.05 -6.77
C ALA A 58 -13.42 -0.46 -5.54
N ARG A 59 -13.07 -1.29 -4.54
CA ARG A 59 -12.51 -0.81 -3.29
C ARG A 59 -11.05 -0.37 -3.44
N ILE A 60 -10.21 -1.17 -4.09
CA ILE A 60 -8.82 -0.77 -4.35
C ILE A 60 -8.72 0.50 -5.21
N LYS A 61 -9.67 0.71 -6.13
CA LYS A 61 -9.76 1.95 -6.91
C LYS A 61 -10.08 3.15 -6.02
N GLU A 62 -10.98 3.01 -5.05
CA GLU A 62 -11.30 4.07 -4.10
C GLU A 62 -10.10 4.40 -3.19
N ILE A 63 -9.46 3.37 -2.61
CA ILE A 63 -8.22 3.50 -1.83
C ILE A 63 -7.16 4.25 -2.63
N GLY A 64 -6.87 3.79 -3.86
CA GLY A 64 -5.88 4.42 -4.73
C GLY A 64 -6.25 5.85 -5.11
N ALA A 65 -7.52 6.15 -5.36
CA ALA A 65 -7.97 7.50 -5.69
C ALA A 65 -7.76 8.47 -4.51
N ARG A 66 -8.15 8.09 -3.29
CA ARG A 66 -7.96 8.93 -2.09
C ARG A 66 -6.49 9.11 -1.76
N ALA A 67 -5.73 8.02 -1.73
CA ALA A 67 -4.30 8.05 -1.44
C ALA A 67 -3.53 8.90 -2.46
N ARG A 68 -3.86 8.79 -3.75
CA ARG A 68 -3.23 9.59 -4.80
C ARG A 68 -3.54 11.07 -4.66
N THR A 69 -4.79 11.43 -4.35
CA THR A 69 -5.19 12.84 -4.14
C THR A 69 -4.37 13.44 -3.00
N GLU A 70 -4.31 12.74 -1.86
CA GLU A 70 -3.58 13.20 -0.68
C GLU A 70 -2.07 13.29 -0.94
N LEU A 71 -1.46 12.27 -1.55
CA LEU A 71 -0.05 12.32 -1.97
C LEU A 71 0.22 13.47 -2.94
N SER A 72 -0.68 13.75 -3.88
CA SER A 72 -0.51 14.85 -4.83
C SER A 72 -0.55 16.21 -4.12
N THR A 73 -1.39 16.35 -3.10
CA THR A 73 -1.44 17.54 -2.26
C THR A 73 -0.16 17.70 -1.43
N LEU A 74 0.26 16.64 -0.74
CA LEU A 74 1.46 16.67 0.12
C LEU A 74 2.75 16.92 -0.66
N MET A 75 2.83 16.44 -1.90
CA MET A 75 4.02 16.56 -2.73
C MET A 75 3.97 17.76 -3.68
N GLU A 76 2.86 18.49 -3.71
CA GLU A 76 2.62 19.65 -4.58
C GLU A 76 2.87 19.37 -6.08
N ARG A 77 2.73 18.11 -6.48
CA ARG A 77 2.94 17.66 -7.86
C ARG A 77 2.07 16.45 -8.18
N LYS A 78 1.91 16.18 -9.47
CA LYS A 78 1.10 15.07 -9.95
C LYS A 78 1.70 13.73 -9.53
N VAL A 79 0.87 12.85 -8.95
CA VAL A 79 1.25 11.50 -8.55
C VAL A 79 0.56 10.44 -9.41
N HIS A 80 1.34 9.51 -9.94
CA HIS A 80 0.90 8.30 -10.62
C HIS A 80 1.07 7.12 -9.66
N LEU A 81 0.03 6.82 -8.89
CA LEU A 81 0.04 5.75 -7.90
C LEU A 81 -0.47 4.44 -8.51
N TYR A 82 0.35 3.39 -8.45
CA TYR A 82 0.00 2.02 -8.82
C TYR A 82 -0.06 1.16 -7.56
N LEU A 83 -1.19 0.49 -7.34
CA LEU A 83 -1.41 -0.39 -6.20
C LEU A 83 -1.60 -1.84 -6.68
N HIS A 84 -0.90 -2.77 -6.05
CA HIS A 84 -1.07 -4.20 -6.30
C HIS A 84 -1.25 -4.97 -4.99
N VAL A 85 -2.19 -5.92 -4.95
CA VAL A 85 -2.48 -6.71 -3.74
C VAL A 85 -1.92 -8.11 -3.90
N LYS A 86 -1.01 -8.48 -3.01
CA LYS A 86 -0.33 -9.78 -3.00
C LYS A 86 -0.64 -10.52 -1.70
N VAL A 87 -1.01 -11.79 -1.82
CA VAL A 87 -1.14 -12.68 -0.67
C VAL A 87 0.25 -13.22 -0.36
N LYS A 88 0.69 -13.03 0.88
CA LYS A 88 1.94 -13.58 1.42
C LYS A 88 1.65 -14.01 2.86
N GLU A 89 1.57 -15.32 3.08
CA GLU A 89 1.42 -15.88 4.42
C GLU A 89 2.67 -15.54 5.25
N ASN A 90 2.48 -15.24 6.53
CA ASN A 90 3.53 -14.88 7.49
C ASN A 90 4.46 -13.75 7.01
N TRP A 91 3.91 -12.74 6.32
CA TRP A 91 4.70 -11.60 5.85
C TRP A 91 5.33 -10.81 7.01
N ASP A 92 4.74 -10.89 8.19
CA ASP A 92 5.18 -10.32 9.47
C ASP A 92 6.35 -11.08 10.13
N GLU A 93 6.49 -12.38 9.84
CA GLU A 93 7.61 -13.23 10.30
C GLU A 93 8.80 -13.22 9.34
N ASP A 94 8.59 -12.75 8.10
CA ASP A 94 9.65 -12.71 7.09
C ASP A 94 10.68 -11.64 7.46
N ARG A 95 11.79 -12.09 8.05
CA ARG A 95 12.95 -11.28 8.48
C ARG A 95 13.52 -10.37 7.36
N GLY A 96 13.17 -10.59 6.09
CA GLY A 96 13.49 -9.70 4.99
C GLY A 96 12.69 -8.38 4.99
N VAL A 97 11.45 -8.38 5.47
CA VAL A 97 10.54 -7.22 5.47
C VAL A 97 11.03 -6.13 6.42
N TYR A 98 11.59 -6.50 7.58
CA TYR A 98 12.19 -5.54 8.52
C TYR A 98 13.37 -4.75 7.92
N ARG A 99 14.17 -5.41 7.07
CA ARG A 99 15.33 -4.80 6.41
C ARG A 99 14.90 -3.79 5.33
N ASP A 100 13.82 -4.06 4.62
CA ASP A 100 13.28 -3.18 3.58
C ASP A 100 12.42 -2.05 4.16
N MET A 101 11.91 -2.22 5.39
CA MET A 101 11.20 -1.19 6.17
C MET A 101 12.12 -0.30 7.02
N GLY A 102 13.44 -0.56 7.05
CA GLY A 102 14.43 0.25 7.77
C GLY A 102 14.41 0.11 9.30
N LEU A 103 13.96 -1.04 9.82
CA LEU A 103 13.95 -1.33 11.26
C LEU A 103 15.09 -2.30 11.60
N ASP A 104 15.98 -1.89 12.50
CA ASP A 104 16.99 -2.77 13.08
C ASP A 104 16.32 -3.75 14.06
N TRP A 105 16.53 -5.05 13.83
CA TRP A 105 16.09 -6.10 14.73
C TRP A 105 16.99 -6.09 15.98
N VAL A 106 16.42 -5.74 17.14
CA VAL A 106 17.11 -5.86 18.43
C VAL A 106 16.80 -7.24 18.99
N GLU A 107 17.86 -8.01 19.19
CA GLU A 107 17.86 -9.37 19.76
C GLU A 107 17.37 -9.41 21.21
#